data_AF-B4SFA7-F1
#
_entry.id   AF-B4SFA7-F1
#
_cell.length_a   1.000
_cell.length_b   1.000
_cell.length_c   1.000
_cell.angle_alpha   90.00
_cell.angle_beta   90.00
_cell.angle_gamma   90.00
#
_symmetry.space_group_name_H-M   'P 1'
#
loop_
_entity.id
_entity.type
_entity.pdbx_description
1 polymer ?
#
loop_
_entity_poly.entity_id
_entity_poly.type
_entity_poly.pdbx_seq_one_letter_code
_entity_poly.pdbx_strand_id
1 'polypeptide(L)'
;MEVYKLHISFPYDESDIPWSKTVEVKEDFSLRQLHNYIQKIVDFDDDHLYEFYVGKKPGNKAYSVSRKTKLNEIYPMTGYKLYYLFDFGDNWLFEIKKSRKKIVEEKNKKYPFIVESTGVNPEQYPDYEE
;
A
#
# COMPACT_ATOMS: atom_id res chain seq x y z
N MET A 1 -15.67 9.48 -11.48
CA MET A 1 -14.85 9.03 -10.34
C MET A 1 -13.40 9.13 -10.76
N GLU A 2 -12.55 9.72 -9.93
CA GLU A 2 -11.11 9.74 -10.15
C GLU A 2 -10.54 8.34 -9.87
N VAL A 3 -9.50 8.00 -10.63
CA VAL A 3 -8.66 6.82 -10.40
C VAL A 3 -7.34 7.30 -9.83
N TYR A 4 -6.95 6.73 -8.70
CA TYR A 4 -5.66 7.00 -8.09
C TYR A 4 -4.67 5.96 -8.59
N LYS A 5 -3.52 6.45 -9.05
CA LYS A 5 -2.34 5.63 -9.26
C LYS A 5 -1.51 5.64 -7.99
N LEU A 6 -1.42 4.51 -7.32
CA LEU A 6 -0.68 4.34 -6.08
C LEU A 6 0.60 3.55 -6.36
N HIS A 7 1.72 4.05 -5.88
CA HIS A 7 2.98 3.33 -5.83
C HIS A 7 3.18 2.80 -4.41
N ILE A 8 3.35 1.49 -4.30
CA ILE A 8 3.46 0.75 -3.05
C ILE A 8 4.84 0.09 -3.02
N SER A 9 5.61 0.35 -1.97
CA SER A 9 6.98 -0.14 -1.84
C SER A 9 7.36 -0.32 -0.37
N PHE A 10 8.41 -1.09 -0.13
CA PHE A 10 9.08 -1.06 1.18
C PHE A 10 9.96 0.20 1.26
N PRO A 11 9.91 0.96 2.36
CA PRO A 11 10.71 2.18 2.49
C PRO A 11 12.19 1.92 2.75
N TYR A 12 12.55 0.68 3.12
CA TYR A 12 13.90 0.27 3.54
C TYR A 12 14.41 -0.94 2.75
N ASP A 13 13.86 -1.21 1.57
CA ASP A 13 14.34 -2.30 0.72
C ASP A 13 15.62 -1.87 0.00
N GLU A 14 16.73 -2.50 0.40
CA GLU A 14 18.08 -2.26 -0.09
C GLU A 14 18.55 -3.32 -1.10
N SER A 15 17.64 -4.17 -1.60
CA SER A 15 17.98 -5.13 -2.65
C SER A 15 18.40 -4.45 -3.96
N ASP A 16 19.15 -5.18 -4.80
CA ASP A 16 19.59 -4.67 -6.11
C ASP A 16 18.41 -4.24 -6.99
N ILE A 17 17.26 -4.92 -6.84
CA ILE A 17 16.01 -4.61 -7.54
C ILE A 17 14.89 -4.51 -6.48
N PRO A 18 14.68 -3.33 -5.87
CA PRO A 18 13.70 -3.15 -4.82
C PRO A 18 12.29 -3.51 -5.26
N TRP A 19 11.56 -4.19 -4.37
CA TRP A 19 10.19 -4.53 -4.59
C TRP A 19 9.30 -3.28 -4.60
N SER A 20 8.50 -3.16 -5.65
CA SER A 20 7.41 -2.21 -5.69
C SER A 20 6.34 -2.63 -6.66
N LYS A 21 5.10 -2.20 -6.38
CA LYS A 21 3.97 -2.35 -7.28
C LYS A 21 3.26 -1.02 -7.46
N THR A 22 2.97 -0.68 -8.71
CA THR A 22 2.11 0.45 -9.04
C THR A 22 0.74 -0.07 -9.40
N VAL A 23 -0.29 0.44 -8.73
CA VAL A 23 -1.68 -0.01 -8.88
C VAL A 23 -2.61 1.14 -9.22
N GLU A 24 -3.65 0.87 -9.98
CA GLU A 24 -4.73 1.81 -10.23
C GLU A 24 -5.97 1.39 -9.45
N VAL A 25 -6.50 2.31 -8.64
CA VAL A 25 -7.62 2.08 -7.73
C VAL A 25 -8.61 3.24 -7.82
N LYS A 26 -9.87 3.01 -7.50
CA LYS A 26 -10.89 4.07 -7.46
C LYS A 26 -10.63 5.00 -6.27
N GLU A 27 -10.93 6.28 -6.40
CA GLU A 27 -10.69 7.24 -5.31
C GLU A 27 -11.49 6.94 -4.02
N ASP A 28 -12.61 6.22 -4.13
CA ASP A 28 -13.48 5.85 -3.03
C ASP A 28 -13.13 4.49 -2.39
N PHE A 29 -12.04 3.86 -2.84
CA PHE A 29 -11.52 2.62 -2.27
C PHE A 29 -11.18 2.84 -0.79
N SER A 30 -11.72 2.00 0.09
CA SER A 30 -11.42 2.05 1.52
C SER A 30 -10.05 1.45 1.83
N LEU A 31 -9.45 1.88 2.94
CA LEU A 31 -8.18 1.31 3.42
C LEU A 31 -8.30 -0.19 3.76
N ARG A 32 -9.48 -0.68 4.16
CA ARG A 32 -9.73 -2.13 4.30
C ARG A 32 -9.66 -2.85 2.96
N GLN A 33 -10.24 -2.29 1.90
CA GLN A 33 -10.12 -2.89 0.57
C GLN A 33 -8.68 -2.81 0.06
N LEU A 34 -7.95 -1.74 0.39
CA LEU A 34 -6.53 -1.60 0.05
C LEU A 34 -5.67 -2.63 0.79
N HIS A 35 -5.92 -2.88 2.07
CA HIS A 35 -5.31 -3.97 2.85
C HIS A 35 -5.47 -5.32 2.15
N ASN A 36 -6.71 -5.73 1.88
CA ASN A 36 -6.99 -7.00 1.21
C ASN A 36 -6.28 -7.10 -0.16
N TYR A 37 -6.18 -5.97 -0.88
CA TYR A 37 -5.54 -5.93 -2.18
C TYR A 37 -4.02 -5.99 -2.07
N ILE A 38 -3.41 -5.31 -1.10
CA ILE A 38 -1.97 -5.38 -0.83
C ILE A 38 -1.59 -6.82 -0.47
N GLN A 39 -2.29 -7.44 0.49
CA GLN A 39 -2.09 -8.83 0.90
C GLN A 39 -2.11 -9.77 -0.32
N LYS A 40 -3.11 -9.62 -1.19
CA LYS A 40 -3.19 -10.41 -2.44
C LYS A 40 -2.01 -10.19 -3.40
N ILE A 41 -1.52 -8.97 -3.59
CA ILE A 41 -0.47 -8.70 -4.58
C ILE A 41 0.93 -9.01 -4.06
N VAL A 42 1.15 -8.89 -2.74
CA VAL A 42 2.39 -9.28 -2.08
C VAL A 42 2.43 -10.78 -1.77
N ASP A 43 1.29 -11.47 -1.87
CA ASP A 43 1.13 -12.91 -1.64
C ASP A 43 1.37 -13.30 -0.17
N PHE A 44 0.79 -12.50 0.73
CA PHE A 44 0.77 -12.77 2.17
C PHE A 44 -0.57 -13.37 2.60
N ASP A 45 -0.51 -14.17 3.65
CA ASP A 45 -1.66 -14.60 4.44
C ASP A 45 -2.09 -13.49 5.39
N ASP A 46 -3.38 -13.14 5.38
CA ASP A 46 -3.97 -12.11 6.25
C ASP A 46 -4.23 -12.64 7.67
N ASP A 47 -3.19 -13.15 8.31
CA ASP A 47 -3.21 -13.89 9.58
C ASP A 47 -2.85 -13.02 10.81
N HIS A 48 -2.31 -11.82 10.59
CA HIS A 48 -1.92 -10.88 11.63
C HIS A 48 -2.70 -9.55 11.60
N LEU A 49 -2.55 -8.78 12.68
CA LEU A 49 -3.11 -7.44 12.76
C LEU A 49 -2.36 -6.44 11.89
N TYR A 50 -3.04 -5.36 11.54
CA TYR A 50 -2.48 -4.29 10.72
C TYR A 50 -2.99 -2.91 11.13
N GLU A 51 -2.24 -1.89 10.71
CA GLU A 51 -2.56 -0.48 10.90
C GLU A 51 -2.25 0.32 9.63
N PHE A 52 -3.09 1.31 9.33
CA PHE A 52 -2.71 2.40 8.44
C PHE A 52 -2.41 3.63 9.28
N TYR A 53 -1.35 4.36 8.93
CA TYR A 53 -1.02 5.60 9.61
C TYR A 53 -0.47 6.65 8.66
N VAL A 54 -0.58 7.90 9.08
CA VAL A 54 0.01 9.06 8.39
C VAL A 54 1.28 9.48 9.12
N GLY A 55 2.33 9.78 8.37
CA GLY A 55 3.63 10.19 8.92
C GLY A 55 4.49 10.99 7.94
N LYS A 56 5.47 11.74 8.44
CA LYS A 56 6.44 12.44 7.58
C LYS A 56 7.52 11.50 7.05
N LYS A 57 7.91 10.52 7.86
CA LYS A 57 8.92 9.50 7.60
C LYS A 57 8.39 8.14 8.07
N PRO A 58 8.91 7.01 7.56
CA PRO A 58 8.47 5.70 8.02
C PRO A 58 8.80 5.53 9.51
N GLY A 59 7.90 4.90 10.27
CA GLY A 59 7.99 4.77 11.74
C GLY A 59 7.62 6.05 12.52
N ASN A 60 7.58 7.23 11.87
CA ASN A 60 7.13 8.47 12.51
C ASN A 60 5.60 8.63 12.36
N LYS A 61 4.86 7.91 13.21
CA LYS A 61 3.40 7.97 13.25
C LYS A 61 2.92 9.32 13.80
N ALA A 62 2.32 10.15 12.94
CA ALA A 62 1.64 11.36 13.36
C ALA A 62 0.24 11.03 13.93
N TYR A 63 -0.52 10.20 13.20
CA TYR A 63 -1.80 9.66 13.66
C TYR A 63 -2.18 8.41 12.89
N SER A 64 -2.94 7.53 13.53
CA SER A 64 -3.54 6.34 12.93
C SER A 64 -4.76 6.69 12.08
N VAL A 65 -5.02 5.90 11.05
CA VAL A 65 -6.16 6.07 10.16
C VAL A 65 -7.08 4.86 10.25
N SER A 66 -8.38 5.13 10.31
CA SER A 66 -9.38 4.06 10.34
C SER A 66 -9.38 3.26 9.04
N ARG A 67 -9.49 1.94 9.16
CA ARG A 67 -9.61 1.02 8.01
C ARG A 67 -10.84 1.31 7.14
N LYS A 68 -11.83 2.03 7.67
CA LYS A 68 -13.05 2.44 6.94
C LYS A 68 -12.85 3.68 6.09
N THR A 69 -11.80 4.48 6.33
CA THR A 69 -11.53 5.71 5.60
C THR A 69 -11.22 5.41 4.13
N LYS A 70 -11.71 6.26 3.23
CA LYS A 70 -11.48 6.15 1.78
C LYS A 70 -10.24 6.92 1.35
N LEU A 71 -9.67 6.54 0.21
CA LEU A 71 -8.44 7.18 -0.30
C LEU A 71 -8.62 8.68 -0.59
N ASN A 72 -9.79 9.09 -1.09
CA ASN A 72 -10.10 10.50 -1.35
C ASN A 72 -10.24 11.35 -0.08
N GLU A 73 -10.42 10.75 1.09
CA GLU A 73 -10.36 11.44 2.38
C GLU A 73 -8.91 11.63 2.85
N ILE A 74 -7.97 10.81 2.36
CA ILE A 74 -6.55 10.83 2.75
C ILE A 74 -5.71 11.69 1.82
N TYR A 75 -5.84 11.53 0.50
CA TYR A 75 -4.92 12.17 -0.46
C TYR A 75 -5.12 13.68 -0.76
N PRO A 76 -6.04 14.43 -0.12
CA PRO A 76 -5.89 15.88 0.01
C PRO A 76 -4.68 16.28 0.87
N MET A 77 -4.07 15.34 1.60
CA MET A 77 -2.94 15.53 2.48
C MET A 77 -1.68 16.02 1.76
N THR A 78 -1.01 17.02 2.35
CA THR A 78 0.25 17.58 1.87
C THR A 78 1.34 17.47 2.95
N GLY A 79 2.59 17.25 2.53
CA GLY A 79 3.74 17.18 3.45
C GLY A 79 3.85 15.91 4.30
N TYR A 80 2.94 14.95 4.12
CA TYR A 80 2.93 13.66 4.79
C TYR A 80 2.75 12.53 3.77
N LYS A 81 2.96 11.29 4.22
CA LYS A 81 2.76 10.07 3.45
C LYS A 81 1.85 9.10 4.23
N LEU A 82 1.20 8.21 3.48
CA LEU A 82 0.43 7.10 4.02
C LEU A 82 1.32 5.86 4.11
N TYR A 83 1.22 5.17 5.23
CA TYR A 83 1.91 3.91 5.48
C TYR A 83 0.91 2.83 5.88
N TYR A 84 1.23 1.60 5.50
CA TYR A 84 0.51 0.39 5.87
C TYR A 84 1.49 -0.52 6.60
N LEU A 85 1.19 -0.83 7.85
CA LEU A 85 1.98 -1.73 8.69
C LEU A 85 1.18 -3.01 8.89
N PHE A 86 1.72 -4.13 8.43
CA PHE A 86 1.18 -5.47 8.64
C PHE A 86 2.13 -6.27 9.52
N ASP A 87 1.56 -7.10 10.39
CA ASP A 87 2.30 -7.87 11.41
C ASP A 87 3.14 -6.97 12.33
N PHE A 88 2.70 -6.81 13.58
CA PHE A 88 3.42 -5.97 14.53
C PHE A 88 4.68 -6.64 15.11
N GLY A 89 4.85 -7.95 14.91
CA GLY A 89 6.07 -8.67 15.23
C GLY A 89 7.16 -8.42 14.18
N ASP A 90 6.87 -8.80 12.93
CA ASP A 90 7.84 -8.72 11.82
C ASP A 90 7.92 -7.35 11.14
N ASN A 91 6.94 -6.48 11.42
CA ASN A 91 6.95 -5.08 11.04
C ASN A 91 7.02 -4.87 9.51
N TRP A 92 6.16 -5.56 8.75
CA TRP A 92 6.01 -5.37 7.31
C TRP A 92 5.44 -3.99 7.00
N LEU A 93 6.35 -3.03 6.78
CA LEU A 93 5.99 -1.63 6.56
C LEU A 93 6.03 -1.27 5.08
N PHE A 94 4.87 -0.89 4.55
CA PHE A 94 4.70 -0.41 3.18
C PHE A 94 4.47 1.10 3.17
N GLU A 95 5.15 1.81 2.26
CA GLU A 95 4.87 3.21 1.94
C GLU A 95 3.94 3.30 0.73
N ILE A 96 2.90 4.13 0.80
CA ILE A 96 1.87 4.26 -0.24
C ILE A 96 1.81 5.70 -0.75
N LYS A 97 2.35 5.92 -1.95
CA LYS A 97 2.39 7.23 -2.61
C LYS A 97 1.35 7.35 -3.72
N LYS A 98 0.50 8.38 -3.69
CA LYS A 98 -0.38 8.72 -4.81
C LYS A 98 0.38 9.57 -5.85
N SER A 99 0.26 9.21 -7.13
CA SER A 99 0.70 10.04 -8.25
C SER A 99 -0.12 11.33 -8.35
N ARG A 100 0.52 12.45 -8.73
CA ARG A 100 -0.16 13.74 -8.96
C ARG A 100 -0.97 13.77 -10.26
N LYS A 101 -0.76 12.79 -11.15
CA LYS A 101 -1.48 12.71 -12.43
C LYS A 101 -2.94 12.39 -12.16
N LYS A 102 -3.85 13.28 -12.60
CA LYS A 102 -5.28 12.99 -12.62
C LYS A 102 -5.59 11.96 -13.69
N ILE A 103 -6.26 10.89 -13.29
CA ILE A 103 -6.71 9.80 -14.17
C ILE A 103 -8.21 9.67 -13.97
N VAL A 104 -8.95 9.58 -15.07
CA VAL A 104 -10.40 9.37 -15.05
C VAL A 104 -10.67 7.89 -15.28
N GLU A 105 -11.67 7.35 -14.59
CA GLU A 105 -12.13 5.98 -14.77
C GLU A 105 -12.47 5.66 -16.23
N GLU A 106 -11.94 4.55 -16.73
CA GLU A 106 -12.26 4.01 -18.05
C GLU A 106 -13.42 3.01 -17.94
N LYS A 107 -14.50 3.21 -18.72
CA LYS A 107 -15.76 2.43 -18.60
C LYS A 107 -15.60 0.91 -18.70
N ASN A 108 -14.60 0.43 -19.44
CA ASN A 108 -14.41 -1.01 -19.71
C ASN A 108 -13.30 -1.65 -18.87
N LYS A 109 -12.74 -0.91 -17.91
CA LYS A 109 -11.61 -1.37 -17.09
C LYS A 109 -12.09 -1.79 -15.70
N LYS A 110 -11.64 -2.96 -15.24
CA LYS A 110 -11.92 -3.44 -13.88
C LYS A 110 -10.82 -2.92 -12.94
N TYR A 111 -11.23 -2.30 -11.84
CA TYR A 111 -10.35 -1.82 -10.77
C TYR A 111 -10.61 -2.63 -9.49
N PRO A 112 -9.61 -2.80 -8.60
CA PRO A 112 -8.21 -2.41 -8.78
C PRO A 112 -7.43 -3.37 -9.68
N PHE A 113 -6.31 -2.92 -10.25
CA PHE A 113 -5.37 -3.79 -10.99
C PHE A 113 -3.93 -3.25 -10.90
N ILE A 114 -2.95 -4.13 -11.16
CA ILE A 114 -1.53 -3.79 -11.18
C ILE A 114 -1.16 -3.20 -12.55
N VAL A 115 -0.52 -2.03 -12.55
CA VAL A 115 0.00 -1.35 -13.73
C VAL A 115 1.47 -1.73 -13.98
N GLU A 116 2.24 -1.90 -12.91
CA GLU A 116 3.68 -2.15 -12.95
C GLU A 116 4.10 -2.99 -11.75
N SER A 117 5.12 -3.83 -11.92
CA SER A 117 5.74 -4.61 -10.86
C SER A 117 7.24 -4.66 -11.07
N THR A 118 7.97 -4.45 -9.98
CA THR A 118 9.45 -4.49 -9.91
C THR A 118 9.83 -5.28 -8.67
N GLY A 119 10.96 -5.99 -8.73
CA GLY A 119 11.44 -6.85 -7.65
C GLY A 119 10.60 -8.12 -7.47
N VAL A 120 11.10 -9.01 -6.63
CA VAL A 120 10.43 -10.27 -6.27
C VAL A 120 9.58 -10.03 -5.02
N ASN A 121 8.40 -10.63 -4.92
CA ASN A 121 7.61 -10.56 -3.68
C ASN A 121 8.45 -11.14 -2.52
N PRO A 122 8.47 -10.52 -1.34
CA PRO A 122 9.12 -11.11 -0.19
C PRO A 122 8.38 -12.40 0.22
N GLU A 123 9.11 -13.34 0.78
CA GLU A 123 8.55 -14.48 1.48
C GLU A 123 8.08 -14.02 2.86
N GLN A 124 6.83 -14.31 3.24
CA GLN A 124 6.24 -13.79 4.47
C GLN A 124 6.94 -14.35 5.72
N TYR A 125 7.12 -15.66 5.78
CA TYR A 125 7.82 -16.36 6.86
C TYR A 125 8.73 -17.42 6.23
N PRO A 126 9.98 -17.09 5.87
CA PRO A 126 10.90 -18.09 5.37
C PRO A 126 11.15 -19.15 6.47
N ASP A 127 11.02 -20.43 6.10
CA ASP A 127 11.42 -21.52 6.98
C ASP A 127 12.93 -21.44 7.18
N TYR A 128 13.35 -20.94 8.35
CA TYR A 128 14.72 -21.08 8.79
C TYR A 128 14.88 -22.54 9.24
N GLU A 129 15.42 -23.40 8.37
CA GLU A 129 15.87 -24.73 8.79
C GLU A 129 16.88 -24.58 9.95
N GLU A 130 16.70 -25.39 11.00
CA GLU A 130 17.59 -25.49 12.18
C GLU A 130 19.05 -25.79 11.82
#